data_AF-A0AAE1KSJ7-F1
#
_entry.id   AF-A0AAE1KSJ7-F1
#
_cell.length_a   1.000
_cell.length_b   1.000
_cell.length_c   1.000
_cell.angle_alpha   90.00
_cell.angle_beta   90.00
_cell.angle_gamma   90.00
#
_symmetry.space_group_name_H-M   'P 1'
#
loop_
_entity.id
_entity.type
_entity.pdbx_description
1 polymer ?
#
loop_
_entity_poly.entity_id
_entity_poly.type
_entity_poly.pdbx_seq_one_letter_code
_entity_poly.pdbx_strand_id
1 'polypeptide(L)'
;MNSCSRLTVDSVLQVYKPLLLGQAASAHQTSVGDIRGHFFLAMMRLFVLCLAVVSTAAGFQLRGQNELCSTVECRAGRECVVTGSVASCECVTSCPDRYAPVCGSDGNTYDTHCVLHRHACISVSTVRYSIAYLD
;
A
#
# COMPACT_ATOMS: atom_id res chain seq x y z
N MET A 1 25.87 -6.26 20.38
CA MET A 1 26.07 -6.71 18.98
C MET A 1 24.73 -7.26 18.52
N ASN A 2 24.11 -6.67 17.51
CA ASN A 2 22.74 -7.03 17.09
C ASN A 2 22.79 -8.42 16.43
N SER A 3 22.45 -9.45 17.19
CA SER A 3 22.60 -10.84 16.73
C SER A 3 21.29 -11.37 16.15
N CYS A 4 21.40 -12.20 15.11
CA CYS A 4 20.29 -13.00 14.57
C CYS A 4 19.88 -14.11 15.55
N SER A 5 19.38 -13.72 16.72
CA SER A 5 18.85 -14.63 17.73
C SER A 5 17.53 -15.19 17.21
N ARG A 6 17.53 -16.45 16.77
CA ARG A 6 16.36 -17.15 16.23
C ARG A 6 15.27 -17.21 17.30
N LEU A 7 14.22 -16.40 17.18
CA LEU A 7 13.04 -16.56 18.03
C LEU A 7 12.45 -17.95 17.80
N THR A 8 12.29 -18.74 18.87
CA THR A 8 11.37 -19.86 18.83
C THR A 8 9.95 -19.30 18.72
N VAL A 9 9.07 -20.07 18.08
CA VAL A 9 7.65 -19.75 17.84
C VAL A 9 6.88 -19.32 19.10
N ASP A 10 7.42 -19.60 20.29
CA ASP A 10 6.84 -19.27 21.59
C ASP A 10 6.79 -17.76 21.88
N SER A 11 7.73 -16.96 21.36
CA SER A 11 7.80 -15.51 21.65
C SER A 11 6.84 -14.67 20.79
N VAL A 12 6.40 -15.17 19.63
CA VAL A 12 5.54 -14.44 18.68
C VAL A 12 4.08 -14.44 19.14
N LEU A 13 3.65 -15.48 19.86
CA LEU A 13 2.26 -15.66 20.27
C LEU A 13 1.81 -14.68 21.36
N GLN A 14 2.75 -14.04 22.06
CA GLN A 14 2.47 -13.11 23.15
C GLN A 14 2.07 -11.70 22.68
N VAL A 15 2.28 -11.39 21.39
CA VAL A 15 2.01 -10.05 20.82
C VAL A 15 0.64 -9.96 20.12
N TYR A 16 0.06 -11.06 19.63
CA TYR A 16 -1.09 -11.04 18.71
C TYR A 16 -2.45 -11.47 19.29
N LYS A 17 -2.60 -11.57 20.61
CA LYS A 17 -3.81 -12.07 21.27
C LYS A 17 -4.34 -10.98 22.21
N PRO A 18 -5.39 -10.17 21.91
CA PRO A 18 -6.50 -10.41 20.96
C PRO A 18 -7.05 -9.16 20.20
N LEU A 19 -7.41 -9.32 18.92
CA LEU A 19 -8.40 -8.44 18.25
C LEU A 19 -9.36 -9.32 17.44
N LEU A 20 -10.23 -10.04 18.15
CA LEU A 20 -11.36 -10.78 17.57
C LEU A 20 -12.58 -10.49 18.41
N LEU A 21 -13.48 -9.62 17.94
CA LEU A 21 -14.94 -9.74 18.15
C LEU A 21 -15.72 -8.62 17.43
N GLY A 22 -16.59 -9.04 16.49
CA GLY A 22 -17.78 -8.31 16.03
C GLY A 22 -17.63 -7.65 14.65
N GLN A 23 -18.56 -7.76 13.69
CA GLN A 23 -19.82 -8.48 13.56
C GLN A 23 -20.31 -8.29 12.10
N ALA A 24 -21.06 -9.25 11.56
CA ALA A 24 -21.67 -9.24 10.23
C ALA A 24 -23.01 -8.49 10.21
N ALA A 25 -23.41 -7.90 9.07
CA ALA A 25 -24.83 -7.71 8.72
C ALA A 25 -25.02 -7.37 7.22
N SER A 26 -26.17 -7.82 6.71
CA SER A 26 -26.57 -7.97 5.31
C SER A 26 -27.56 -6.88 4.85
N ALA A 27 -27.61 -6.67 3.53
CA ALA A 27 -28.75 -6.38 2.62
C ALA A 27 -29.88 -5.35 2.92
N HIS A 28 -30.49 -4.92 1.79
CA HIS A 28 -31.88 -4.41 1.59
C HIS A 28 -32.07 -2.89 1.83
N GLN A 29 -32.83 -2.07 1.09
CA GLN A 29 -33.52 -2.06 -0.22
C GLN A 29 -34.09 -0.62 -0.39
N THR A 30 -34.30 -0.23 -1.64
CA THR A 30 -34.97 0.98 -2.17
C THR A 30 -36.25 1.47 -1.46
N SER A 31 -36.54 2.78 -1.46
CA SER A 31 -37.91 3.30 -1.67
C SER A 31 -37.95 4.77 -2.14
N VAL A 32 -39.08 5.13 -2.76
CA VAL A 32 -39.32 6.22 -3.72
C VAL A 32 -40.09 7.40 -3.08
N GLY A 33 -39.76 8.65 -3.48
CA GLY A 33 -40.74 9.73 -3.72
C GLY A 33 -40.75 10.94 -2.77
N ASP A 34 -40.55 12.17 -3.30
CA ASP A 34 -41.45 13.32 -3.05
C ASP A 34 -41.23 14.48 -4.06
N ILE A 35 -42.34 15.01 -4.57
CA ILE A 35 -42.51 15.80 -5.81
C ILE A 35 -42.46 17.32 -5.56
N ARG A 36 -42.23 17.78 -4.32
CA ARG A 36 -41.94 19.20 -4.01
C ARG A 36 -40.54 19.65 -4.45
N GLY A 37 -39.78 18.76 -5.07
CA GLY A 37 -38.41 18.96 -5.48
C GLY A 37 -38.22 19.42 -6.93
N HIS A 38 -39.16 19.29 -7.86
CA HIS A 38 -38.80 19.35 -9.30
C HIS A 38 -38.15 20.67 -9.78
N PHE A 39 -38.55 21.82 -9.24
CA PHE A 39 -37.95 23.12 -9.58
C PHE A 39 -36.64 23.37 -8.82
N PHE A 40 -36.60 22.98 -7.55
CA PHE A 40 -35.41 23.07 -6.71
C PHE A 40 -34.32 22.07 -7.15
N LEU A 41 -34.72 20.89 -7.61
CA LEU A 41 -33.93 19.84 -8.24
C LEU A 41 -33.41 20.29 -9.60
N ALA A 42 -34.14 21.06 -10.40
CA ALA A 42 -33.63 21.59 -11.67
C ALA A 42 -32.48 22.60 -11.43
N MET A 43 -32.62 23.47 -10.43
CA MET A 43 -31.56 24.43 -10.07
C MET A 43 -30.39 23.78 -9.35
N MET A 44 -30.65 22.87 -8.41
CA MET A 44 -29.62 22.02 -7.82
C MET A 44 -28.95 21.16 -8.88
N ARG A 45 -29.64 20.71 -9.94
CA ARG A 45 -29.05 19.98 -11.07
C ARG A 45 -28.14 20.86 -11.90
N LEU A 46 -28.50 22.10 -12.22
CA LEU A 46 -27.57 23.00 -12.94
C LEU A 46 -26.33 23.33 -12.10
N PHE A 47 -26.51 23.56 -10.80
CA PHE A 47 -25.42 23.83 -9.89
C PHE A 47 -24.54 22.59 -9.66
N VAL A 48 -25.14 21.42 -9.47
CA VAL A 48 -24.43 20.13 -9.37
C VAL A 48 -23.80 19.73 -10.71
N LEU A 49 -24.40 20.06 -11.85
CA LEU A 49 -23.78 19.86 -13.18
C LEU A 49 -22.60 20.82 -13.36
N CYS A 50 -22.71 22.08 -12.95
CA CYS A 50 -21.58 23.02 -12.95
C CYS A 50 -20.47 22.59 -11.99
N LEU A 51 -20.81 22.19 -10.76
CA LEU A 51 -19.84 21.68 -9.80
C LEU A 51 -19.25 20.36 -10.26
N ALA A 52 -20.02 19.45 -10.86
CA ALA A 52 -19.52 18.22 -11.46
C ALA A 52 -18.60 18.52 -12.65
N VAL A 53 -18.95 19.49 -13.50
CA VAL A 53 -18.10 19.94 -14.62
C VAL A 53 -16.80 20.57 -14.11
N VAL A 54 -16.86 21.38 -13.04
CA VAL A 54 -15.70 21.97 -12.37
C VAL A 54 -14.89 20.91 -11.63
N SER A 55 -15.52 19.90 -11.03
CA SER A 55 -14.85 18.75 -10.41
C SER A 55 -14.23 17.80 -11.44
N THR A 56 -14.84 17.64 -12.62
CA THR A 56 -14.23 16.89 -13.75
C THR A 56 -13.11 17.67 -14.41
N ALA A 57 -13.16 19.01 -14.39
CA ALA A 57 -12.06 19.87 -14.83
C ALA A 57 -10.93 19.99 -13.78
N ALA A 58 -11.27 19.88 -12.48
CA ALA A 58 -10.30 19.74 -11.39
C ALA A 58 -9.75 18.30 -11.27
N GLY A 59 -10.40 17.35 -11.95
CA GLY A 59 -9.92 16.00 -12.23
C GLY A 59 -9.06 15.90 -13.49
N PHE A 60 -8.57 17.03 -14.04
CA PHE A 60 -7.42 17.01 -14.94
C PHE A 60 -6.18 16.69 -14.11
N GLN A 61 -6.12 15.46 -13.58
CA GLN A 61 -4.88 14.85 -13.14
C GLN A 61 -3.88 15.05 -14.27
N LEU A 62 -2.68 15.52 -13.94
CA LEU A 62 -1.49 15.32 -14.76
C LEU A 62 -1.22 13.80 -14.85
N ARG A 63 -2.11 13.06 -15.52
CA ARG A 63 -2.11 11.60 -15.59
C ARG A 63 -1.22 11.16 -16.75
N GLY A 64 0.05 11.56 -16.67
CA GLY A 64 1.01 11.37 -17.75
C GLY A 64 2.03 10.27 -17.53
N GLN A 65 2.33 9.89 -16.27
CA GLN A 65 3.45 8.96 -15.99
C GLN A 65 3.12 7.86 -14.97
N ASN A 66 2.01 7.96 -14.23
CA ASN A 66 1.59 6.96 -13.25
C ASN A 66 0.61 5.92 -13.80
N GLU A 67 0.03 6.08 -15.00
CA GLU A 67 -0.94 5.11 -15.53
C GLU A 67 -0.31 3.74 -15.78
N LEU A 68 0.92 3.73 -16.31
CA LEU A 68 1.60 2.50 -16.66
C LEU A 68 2.01 1.70 -15.43
N CYS A 69 2.45 2.37 -14.37
CA CYS A 69 2.72 1.75 -13.08
C CYS A 69 1.46 1.48 -12.25
N SER A 70 0.30 2.02 -12.62
CA SER A 70 -0.95 1.81 -11.88
C SER A 70 -1.47 0.37 -11.96
N THR A 71 -1.11 -0.35 -13.01
CA THR A 71 -1.52 -1.75 -13.25
C THR A 71 -0.39 -2.75 -12.98
N VAL A 72 0.79 -2.29 -12.57
CA VAL A 72 1.97 -3.13 -12.33
C VAL A 72 2.18 -3.31 -10.83
N GLU A 73 2.10 -4.55 -10.37
CA GLU A 73 2.43 -4.91 -9.00
C GLU A 73 3.88 -5.39 -8.88
N CYS A 74 4.72 -4.58 -8.25
CA CYS A 74 6.11 -4.92 -7.98
C CYS A 74 6.27 -5.67 -6.65
N ARG A 75 7.17 -6.66 -6.62
CA ARG A 75 7.54 -7.37 -5.39
C ARG A 75 8.34 -6.48 -4.44
N ALA A 76 8.38 -6.83 -3.16
CA ALA A 76 9.12 -6.09 -2.15
C ALA A 76 10.58 -5.84 -2.55
N GLY A 77 11.08 -4.64 -2.29
CA GLY A 77 12.44 -4.20 -2.67
C GLY A 77 12.55 -3.73 -4.11
N ARG A 78 11.42 -3.57 -4.80
CA ARG A 78 11.35 -3.01 -6.16
C ARG A 78 10.45 -1.79 -6.22
N GLU A 79 10.78 -0.87 -7.11
CA GLU A 79 9.97 0.26 -7.50
C GLU A 79 9.60 0.16 -8.98
N CYS A 80 8.42 0.68 -9.33
CA CYS A 80 8.00 0.72 -10.72
C CYS A 80 8.60 1.94 -11.41
N VAL A 81 9.30 1.70 -12.52
CA VAL A 81 9.94 2.73 -13.34
C VAL A 81 9.35 2.67 -14.74
N VAL A 82 9.04 3.82 -15.32
CA VAL A 82 8.56 3.91 -16.70
C VAL A 82 9.71 4.35 -17.60
N THR A 83 10.12 3.46 -18.50
CA THR A 83 11.12 3.76 -19.54
C THR A 83 10.43 3.81 -20.89
N GLY A 84 10.23 5.03 -21.43
CA GLY A 84 9.47 5.24 -22.66
C GLY A 84 8.00 4.87 -22.47
N SER A 85 7.54 3.82 -23.13
CA SER A 85 6.17 3.29 -23.05
C SER A 85 6.09 1.92 -22.35
N VAL A 86 7.10 1.58 -21.53
CA VAL A 86 7.17 0.30 -20.80
C VAL A 86 7.33 0.56 -19.32
N ALA A 87 6.52 -0.11 -18.50
CA ALA A 87 6.66 -0.12 -17.04
C ALA A 87 7.45 -1.36 -16.60
N SER A 88 8.51 -1.16 -15.82
CA SER A 88 9.40 -2.21 -15.30
C SER A 88 9.50 -2.13 -13.78
N CYS A 89 9.69 -3.29 -13.12
CA CYS A 89 9.97 -3.35 -11.69
C CYS A 89 11.47 -3.48 -11.45
N GLU A 90 12.10 -2.39 -11.02
CA GLU A 90 13.54 -2.28 -10.79
C GLU A 90 13.85 -2.29 -9.29
N CYS A 91 15.06 -2.72 -8.90
CA CYS A 91 15.42 -2.73 -7.48
C CYS A 91 15.52 -1.31 -6.94
N VAL A 92 14.97 -1.07 -5.75
CA VAL A 92 15.05 0.26 -5.13
C VAL A 92 16.51 0.68 -4.96
N THR A 93 16.81 1.91 -5.33
CA THR A 93 18.19 2.43 -5.30
C THR A 93 18.57 2.92 -3.91
N SER A 94 17.61 3.47 -3.16
CA SER A 94 17.78 4.01 -1.82
C SER A 94 16.69 3.54 -0.87
N CYS A 95 17.00 3.54 0.42
CA CYS A 95 16.05 3.24 1.49
C CYS A 95 16.00 4.41 2.47
N PRO A 96 14.84 4.67 3.11
CA PRO A 96 14.75 5.67 4.16
C PRO A 96 15.73 5.37 5.29
N ASP A 97 16.37 6.42 5.81
CA ASP A 97 17.29 6.32 6.94
C ASP A 97 16.52 6.22 8.26
N ARG A 98 15.98 5.04 8.52
CA ARG A 98 15.27 4.71 9.76
C ARG A 98 15.86 3.42 10.30
N TYR A 99 16.31 3.38 11.54
CA TYR A 99 16.83 2.14 12.10
C TYR A 99 15.71 1.25 12.65
N ALA A 100 15.55 0.04 12.10
CA ALA A 100 14.56 -0.96 12.51
C ALA A 100 15.06 -2.36 12.12
N PRO A 101 16.02 -2.92 12.87
CA PRO A 101 16.83 -4.05 12.42
C PRO A 101 15.99 -5.33 12.28
N VAL A 102 16.30 -6.10 11.25
CA VAL A 102 15.65 -7.38 10.93
C VAL A 102 16.68 -8.46 10.64
N CYS A 103 16.32 -9.70 10.94
CA CYS A 103 17.14 -10.87 10.64
C CYS A 103 16.62 -11.51 9.35
N GLY A 104 17.48 -11.67 8.35
CA GLY A 104 17.16 -12.41 7.14
C GLY A 104 17.28 -13.93 7.32
N SER A 105 16.56 -14.68 6.51
CA SER A 105 16.64 -16.14 6.45
C SER A 105 17.99 -16.65 5.93
N ASP A 106 18.78 -15.75 5.34
CA ASP A 106 20.17 -15.93 4.94
C ASP A 106 21.17 -15.81 6.11
N GLY A 107 20.67 -15.52 7.33
CA GLY A 107 21.47 -15.39 8.54
C GLY A 107 22.05 -13.99 8.77
N ASN A 108 21.82 -13.05 7.86
CA ASN A 108 22.35 -11.69 7.97
C ASN A 108 21.38 -10.76 8.71
N THR A 109 21.91 -9.80 9.46
CA THR A 109 21.11 -8.69 10.02
C THR A 109 21.12 -7.53 9.05
N TYR A 110 19.96 -6.91 8.84
CA TYR A 110 19.79 -5.74 7.99
C TYR A 110 19.21 -4.60 8.81
N ASP A 111 19.68 -3.37 8.57
CA ASP A 111 19.25 -2.19 9.32
C ASP A 111 17.76 -1.92 9.22
N THR A 112 17.14 -2.31 8.09
CA THR A 112 15.69 -2.23 7.86
C THR A 112 15.18 -3.34 6.95
N HIS A 113 13.86 -3.54 6.98
CA HIS A 113 13.16 -4.36 5.98
C HIS A 113 13.39 -3.88 4.53
N CYS A 114 13.54 -2.57 4.29
CA CYS A 114 13.81 -2.03 2.95
C CYS A 114 15.18 -2.50 2.43
N VAL A 115 16.22 -2.37 3.26
CA VAL A 115 17.59 -2.78 2.92
C VAL A 115 17.65 -4.29 2.64
N LEU A 116 16.94 -5.09 3.44
CA LEU A 116 16.82 -6.53 3.22
C LEU A 116 16.17 -6.86 1.87
N HIS A 117 15.03 -6.27 1.56
CA HIS A 117 14.33 -6.55 0.30
C HIS A 117 15.09 -6.03 -0.93
N ARG A 118 15.78 -4.89 -0.80
CA ARG A 118 16.71 -4.39 -1.82
C ARG A 118 17.83 -5.39 -2.08
N HIS A 119 18.46 -5.90 -1.02
CA HIS A 119 19.50 -6.92 -1.14
C HIS A 119 18.98 -8.20 -1.82
N ALA A 120 17.80 -8.67 -1.42
CA ALA A 120 17.13 -9.81 -2.05
C ALA A 120 16.86 -9.56 -3.55
N CYS A 121 16.47 -8.34 -3.92
CA CYS A 121 16.25 -7.96 -5.32
C CYS A 121 17.54 -8.02 -6.14
N ILE A 122 18.62 -7.43 -5.64
CA ILE A 122 19.93 -7.36 -6.33
C ILE A 122 20.58 -8.75 -6.43
N SER A 123 20.49 -9.55 -5.36
CA SER A 123 21.06 -10.90 -5.32
C SER A 123 20.20 -11.97 -6.03
N VAL A 124 19.06 -11.57 -6.61
CA VAL A 124 18.09 -12.47 -7.25
C VAL A 124 17.71 -13.64 -6.32
N SER A 125 17.51 -13.34 -5.04
CA SER A 125 17.21 -14.30 -3.99
C SER A 125 15.88 -13.97 -3.31
N THR A 126 15.27 -14.96 -2.65
CA THR A 126 14.09 -14.74 -1.81
C THR A 126 14.52 -14.83 -0.36
N VAL A 127 14.64 -13.67 0.31
CA VAL A 127 14.98 -13.59 1.73
C VAL A 127 13.72 -13.28 2.52
N ARG A 128 13.34 -14.17 3.44
CA ARG A 128 12.31 -13.89 4.46
C ARG A 128 12.97 -13.23 5.65
N TYR A 129 12.22 -12.49 6.46
CA TYR A 129 12.79 -11.80 7.61
C TYR A 129 11.98 -11.98 8.90
N SER A 130 12.65 -11.81 10.04
CA SER A 130 12.07 -11.66 11.37
C SER A 130 12.61 -10.40 12.05
N ILE A 131 11.97 -9.95 13.13
CA ILE A 131 12.45 -8.78 13.90
C ILE A 131 13.77 -9.15 14.59
N ALA A 132 14.78 -8.27 14.50
CA ALA A 132 16.02 -8.41 15.27
C ALA A 132 15.87 -7.76 16.65
N TYR A 133 16.54 -8.32 17.66
CA TYR A 133 16.53 -7.77 19.02
C TYR A 133 17.89 -7.14 19.32
N LEU A 134 17.86 -6.04 20.08
CA LEU A 134 19.05 -5.39 20.62
C LEU A 134 19.41 -6.10 21.92
N ASP A 135 20.56 -6.77 21.94
CA ASP A 135 21.22 -7.26 23.17
C ASP A 135 22.03 -6.15 23.84
#